data_AF-Q1M0T7-F1
#
_entry.id   AF-Q1M0T7-F1
#
_cell.length_a   1.000
_cell.length_b   1.000
_cell.length_c   1.000
_cell.angle_alpha   90.00
_cell.angle_beta   90.00
_cell.angle_gamma   90.00
#
_symmetry.space_group_name_H-M   'P 1'
#
loop_
_entity.id
_entity.type
_entity.pdbx_description
1 polymer ?
#
loop_
_entity_poly.entity_id
_entity_poly.type
_entity_poly.pdbx_seq_one_letter_code
_entity_poly.pdbx_strand_id
1 'polypeptide(L)' 'GNEAEDDDESYRKKKKPRTAFSREQVAELEKKFTERKYLSSAERGELAEKLKLSDMQV' A
#
# COMPACT_ATOMS: atom_id res chain seq x y z
N GLY A 1 6.43 32.39 -8.01
CA GLY A 1 7.63 31.73 -7.46
C GLY A 1 7.79 30.44 -8.22
N ASN A 2 8.78 30.43 -9.10
CA ASN A 2 9.14 29.29 -9.93
C ASN A 2 10.31 28.64 -9.19
N GLU A 3 10.16 27.38 -8.77
CA GLU A 3 11.25 26.54 -8.25
C GLU A 3 10.87 25.08 -8.48
N ALA A 4 10.81 24.73 -9.77
CA ALA A 4 11.05 23.37 -10.20
C ALA A 4 12.57 23.22 -10.33
N GLU A 5 13.23 22.90 -9.21
CA GLU A 5 14.63 22.52 -9.20
C GLU A 5 14.73 21.07 -9.70
N ASP A 6 15.40 20.95 -10.83
CA ASP A 6 15.82 19.74 -11.51
C ASP A 6 16.85 19.00 -10.62
N ASP A 7 16.47 17.84 -10.08
CA ASP A 7 17.38 16.94 -9.36
C ASP A 7 17.40 15.58 -10.09
N ASP A 8 18.07 15.61 -11.24
CA ASP A 8 18.35 14.52 -12.19
C ASP A 8 19.28 13.41 -11.62
N GLU A 9 19.60 13.40 -10.31
CA GLU A 9 20.51 12.40 -9.72
C GLU A 9 19.78 11.20 -9.06
N SER A 10 18.45 11.28 -8.94
CA SER A 10 17.70 10.33 -8.13
C SER A 10 17.09 9.12 -8.88
N TYR A 11 17.44 8.90 -10.14
CA TYR A 11 16.98 7.73 -10.93
C TYR A 11 17.56 6.38 -10.49
N ARG A 12 18.49 6.37 -9.52
CA ARG A 12 18.89 5.16 -8.78
C ARG A 12 18.20 5.02 -7.42
N LYS A 13 17.10 5.73 -7.15
CA LYS A 13 16.24 5.52 -5.97
C LYS A 13 15.82 4.06 -5.96
N LYS A 14 16.49 3.28 -5.10
CA LYS A 14 16.21 1.88 -4.75
C LYS A 14 14.70 1.67 -4.81
N LYS A 15 14.22 0.98 -5.86
CA LYS A 15 12.81 0.60 -5.96
C LYS A 15 12.49 -0.06 -4.62
N LYS A 16 11.49 0.47 -3.89
CA LYS A 16 11.05 -0.14 -2.63
C LYS A 16 10.89 -1.63 -2.92
N PRO A 17 11.59 -2.51 -2.17
CA PRO A 17 11.52 -3.94 -2.44
C PRO A 17 10.05 -4.32 -2.52
N ARG A 18 9.68 -5.02 -3.59
CA ARG A 18 8.29 -5.47 -3.78
C ARG A 18 7.93 -6.24 -2.51
N THR A 19 6.98 -5.73 -1.74
CA THR A 19 6.49 -6.38 -0.53
C THR A 19 5.68 -7.59 -0.98
N ALA A 20 6.21 -8.78 -0.72
CA ALA A 20 5.44 -10.01 -0.87
C ALA A 20 4.49 -10.12 0.32
N PHE A 21 3.20 -10.33 0.06
CA PHE A 21 2.23 -10.65 1.10
C PHE A 21 2.43 -12.09 1.58
N SER A 22 2.28 -12.32 2.88
CA SER A 22 2.17 -13.68 3.42
C SER A 22 0.87 -14.34 2.97
N ARG A 23 0.80 -15.67 3.03
CA ARG A 23 -0.44 -16.40 2.72
C ARG A 23 -1.61 -15.96 3.60
N GLU A 24 -1.34 -15.63 4.86
CA GLU A 24 -2.36 -15.16 5.81
C GLU A 24 -2.87 -13.76 5.43
N GLN A 25 -1.98 -12.86 5.00
CA GLN A 25 -2.36 -11.53 4.52
C GLN A 25 -3.24 -11.62 3.27
N VAL A 26 -2.88 -12.48 2.32
CA VAL A 26 -3.69 -12.71 1.10
C VAL A 26 -5.07 -13.27 1.45
N ALA A 27 -5.14 -14.29 2.31
CA ALA A 27 -6.42 -14.90 2.70
C ALA A 27 -7.37 -13.89 3.38
N GLU A 28 -6.86 -13.00 4.23
CA GLU A 28 -7.70 -12.01 4.89
C GLU A 28 -8.14 -10.88 3.93
N LEU A 29 -7.27 -10.47 2.99
CA LEU A 29 -7.64 -9.55 1.90
C LEU A 29 -8.73 -10.14 1.01
N GLU A 30 -8.60 -11.41 0.61
CA GLU A 30 -9.60 -12.13 -0.21
C GLU A 30 -10.94 -12.27 0.52
N LYS A 31 -10.89 -12.61 1.82
CA LYS A 31 -12.09 -12.67 2.66
C LYS A 31 -12.78 -11.31 2.71
N LYS A 32 -12.03 -10.24 2.99
CA LYS A 32 -12.58 -8.88 3.05
C LYS A 32 -13.14 -8.41 1.72
N PHE A 33 -12.47 -8.73 0.62
CA PHE A 33 -12.94 -8.40 -0.72
C PHE A 33 -14.23 -9.12 -1.10
N THR A 34 -14.38 -10.38 -0.67
CA THR A 34 -15.59 -11.17 -0.86
C THR A 34 -16.78 -10.58 -0.09
N GLU A 35 -16.54 -10.12 1.15
CA GLU A 35 -17.55 -9.42 1.95
C GLU A 35 -17.88 -8.05 1.36
N ARG A 36 -16.87 -7.30 0.91
CA ARG A 36 -17.04 -5.96 0.38
C ARG A 36 -15.90 -5.56 -0.57
N LYS A 37 -16.25 -5.36 -1.84
CA LYS A 37 -15.29 -5.03 -2.91
C LYS A 37 -14.56 -3.70 -2.76
N TYR A 38 -15.13 -2.78 -2.01
CA TYR A 38 -14.57 -1.45 -1.80
C TYR A 38 -14.62 -1.11 -0.32
N LEU A 39 -13.52 -0.57 0.19
CA LEU A 39 -13.42 -0.11 1.56
C LEU A 39 -13.39 1.42 1.59
N SER A 40 -13.97 2.02 2.63
CA SER A 40 -13.75 3.45 2.88
C SER A 40 -12.31 3.71 3.29
N SER A 41 -11.91 4.99 3.36
CA SER A 41 -10.56 5.33 3.83
C SER A 41 -10.29 4.85 5.25
N ALA A 42 -11.28 4.94 6.14
CA ALA A 42 -11.15 4.48 7.52
C ALA A 42 -10.94 2.97 7.58
N GLU A 43 -11.74 2.22 6.83
CA GLU A 43 -11.71 0.75 6.89
C GLU A 43 -10.50 0.16 6.18
N ARG A 44 -9.93 0.87 5.20
CA ARG A 44 -8.58 0.53 4.68
C ARG A 44 -7.52 0.71 5.74
N GLY A 45 -7.54 1.83 6.48
CA GLY A 45 -6.59 2.07 7.56
C GLY A 45 -6.64 0.98 8.62
N GLU A 46 -7.85 0.62 9.06
CA GLU A 46 -8.04 -0.47 10.04
C GLU A 46 -7.51 -1.82 9.53
N LEU A 47 -7.78 -2.16 8.26
CA LEU A 47 -7.30 -3.40 7.66
C LEU A 47 -5.77 -3.38 7.44
N ALA A 48 -5.20 -2.21 7.10
CA ALA A 48 -3.77 -2.01 6.95
C ALA A 48 -3.04 -2.21 8.28
N GLU A 49 -3.53 -1.60 9.36
CA GLU A 49 -2.98 -1.79 10.70
C GLU A 49 -3.05 -3.25 11.13
N LYS A 50 -4.20 -3.91 10.91
CA LYS A 50 -4.39 -5.32 11.24
C LYS A 50 -3.42 -6.24 10.49
N LEU A 51 -3.17 -5.97 9.20
CA LEU A 51 -2.28 -6.77 8.36
C LEU A 51 -0.82 -6.32 8.40
N LYS A 52 -0.49 -5.27 9.17
CA LYS A 52 0.83 -4.62 9.18
C LYS A 52 1.27 -4.19 7.77
N LEU A 53 0.33 -3.64 7.02
CA LEU A 53 0.50 -3.07 5.69
C LEU A 53 0.29 -1.55 5.75
N SER A 54 0.56 -0.85 4.65
CA SER A 54 0.15 0.55 4.49
C SER A 54 -1.17 0.65 3.73
N ASP A 55 -1.89 1.77 3.88
CA ASP A 55 -3.14 2.06 3.18
C ASP A 55 -3.05 1.96 1.65
N MET A 56 -1.84 2.13 1.08
CA MET A 56 -1.61 1.98 -0.36
C MET A 56 -1.56 0.50 -0.80
N GLN A 57 -1.38 -0.42 0.13
CA GLN A 57 -1.25 -1.86 -0.12
C GLN A 57 -2.53 -2.64 0.19
N VAL A 58 -3.59 -1.94 0.63
CA VAL A 58 -4.91 -2.47 0.96
C VAL A 58 -5.94 -1.91 -0.01
#